data_AF-A0A371JQJ4-F1
#
_entry.id   AF-A0A371JQJ4-F1
#
_cell.length_a   1.000
_cell.length_b   1.000
_cell.length_c   1.000
_cell.angle_alpha   90.00
_cell.angle_beta   90.00
_cell.angle_gamma   90.00
#
_symmetry.space_group_name_H-M   'P 1'
#
loop_
_entity.id
_entity.type
_entity.pdbx_description
1 polymer ?
#
loop_
_entity_poly.entity_id
_entity_poly.type
_entity_poly.pdbx_seq_one_letter_code
_entity_poly.pdbx_strand_id
1 'polypeptide(L)'
;MRAIVIPILLGVLCLMGCGKEDAPECDSCIIQNQRVKFCDNGDGTYSMSSMGETEFLTYEELEKWGVNFEELKEMTCAADDIIFK
;
A
#
# COMPACT_ATOMS: atom_id res chain seq x y z
N MET A 1 22.06 35.60 -22.83
CA MET A 1 20.69 35.10 -22.58
C MET A 1 20.79 33.60 -22.39
N ARG A 2 20.69 33.09 -21.15
CA ARG A 2 20.65 31.65 -20.87
C ARG A 2 19.18 31.30 -20.63
N ALA A 3 18.57 30.59 -21.58
CA ALA A 3 17.20 30.11 -21.44
C ALA A 3 17.20 28.94 -20.43
N ILE A 4 16.51 29.12 -19.31
CA ILE A 4 16.26 28.07 -18.33
C ILE A 4 15.05 27.28 -18.83
N VAL A 5 15.27 26.00 -19.11
CA VAL A 5 14.27 25.06 -19.57
C VAL A 5 13.48 24.55 -18.37
N ILE A 6 12.17 24.82 -18.35
CA ILE A 6 11.19 24.11 -17.51
C ILE A 6 10.23 23.40 -18.45
N PRO A 7 9.98 22.11 -18.22
CA PRO A 7 8.63 21.57 -18.40
C PRO A 7 8.21 20.81 -17.13
N ILE A 8 7.20 21.30 -16.40
CA ILE A 8 5.84 20.74 -16.37
C ILE A 8 5.85 19.24 -15.99
N LEU A 9 5.65 18.95 -14.70
CA LEU A 9 5.07 17.68 -14.25
C LEU A 9 3.74 18.01 -13.56
N LEU A 10 2.68 18.03 -14.36
CA LEU A 10 1.31 18.08 -13.89
C LEU A 10 0.55 16.95 -14.61
N GLY A 11 0.01 16.02 -13.81
CA GLY A 11 -1.25 15.37 -14.17
C GLY A 11 -1.19 13.92 -14.64
N VAL A 12 -1.80 13.09 -13.79
CA VAL A 12 -2.70 11.96 -14.15
C VAL A 12 -2.02 10.72 -14.69
N LEU A 13 -1.98 9.69 -13.83
CA LEU A 13 -2.11 8.31 -14.25
C LEU A 13 -3.05 7.59 -13.29
N CYS A 14 -4.35 7.62 -13.63
CA CYS A 14 -5.25 6.53 -13.34
C CYS A 14 -4.64 5.25 -13.92
N LEU A 15 -3.91 4.49 -13.10
CA LEU A 15 -3.53 3.13 -13.46
C LEU A 15 -4.58 2.17 -12.87
N MET A 16 -5.61 1.93 -13.67
CA MET A 16 -6.13 0.57 -13.81
C MET A 16 -4.97 -0.27 -14.41
N GLY A 17 -4.04 -0.69 -13.55
CA GLY A 17 -2.83 -1.41 -13.94
C GLY A 17 -3.00 -2.91 -13.79
N CYS A 18 -3.53 -3.55 -14.83
CA CYS A 18 -3.22 -4.94 -15.12
C CYS A 18 -1.72 -5.00 -15.46
N GLY A 19 -0.89 -5.53 -14.57
CA GLY A 19 0.56 -5.55 -14.75
C GLY A 19 1.15 -6.86 -14.23
N LYS A 20 1.30 -7.83 -15.14
CA LYS A 20 2.37 -8.84 -15.01
C LYS A 20 3.63 -8.15 -15.51
N GLU A 21 4.63 -8.07 -14.65
CA GLU A 21 6.08 -7.83 -14.87
C GLU A 21 6.60 -7.04 -13.64
N ASP A 22 7.01 -7.78 -12.60
CA ASP A 22 7.60 -7.31 -11.34
C ASP A 22 6.80 -6.25 -10.56
N ALA A 23 5.47 -6.40 -10.55
CA ALA A 23 4.63 -5.61 -9.66
C ALA A 23 4.88 -6.03 -8.19
N PRO A 24 4.90 -5.08 -7.23
CA PRO A 24 4.93 -5.40 -5.81
C PRO A 24 3.86 -6.46 -5.50
N GLU A 25 4.21 -7.48 -4.71
CA GLU A 25 3.24 -8.49 -4.27
C GLU A 25 2.20 -7.79 -3.41
N CYS A 26 1.08 -7.45 -4.06
CA CYS A 26 0.00 -6.71 -3.46
C CYS A 26 -1.18 -7.64 -3.20
N ASP A 27 -1.57 -7.75 -1.93
CA ASP A 27 -2.81 -8.39 -1.52
C ASP A 27 -3.87 -7.34 -1.21
N SER A 28 -5.13 -7.78 -1.18
CA SER A 28 -6.22 -6.92 -0.71
C SER A 28 -7.29 -7.73 -0.01
N CYS A 29 -7.91 -7.12 1.00
CA CYS A 29 -9.09 -7.65 1.66
C CYS A 29 -10.17 -6.58 1.76
N ILE A 30 -11.40 -7.03 2.03
CA ILE A 30 -12.53 -6.15 2.25
C ILE A 30 -12.82 -6.12 3.75
N ILE A 31 -12.83 -4.94 4.34
CA ILE A 31 -13.17 -4.69 5.75
C ILE A 31 -14.26 -3.62 5.75
N GLN A 32 -15.39 -3.86 6.43
CA GLN A 32 -16.49 -2.87 6.46
C GLN A 32 -16.93 -2.38 5.07
N ASN A 33 -16.94 -3.27 4.07
CA ASN A 33 -17.26 -2.94 2.68
C ASN A 33 -16.26 -1.95 2.02
N GLN A 34 -15.08 -1.78 2.60
CA GLN A 34 -13.96 -1.01 2.06
C GLN A 34 -12.81 -1.93 1.68
N ARG A 35 -12.17 -1.65 0.54
CA ARG A 35 -10.99 -2.40 0.11
C ARG A 35 -9.76 -1.82 0.79
N VAL A 36 -9.09 -2.64 1.58
CA VAL A 36 -7.73 -2.35 2.07
C VAL A 36 -6.75 -3.13 1.20
N LYS A 37 -5.74 -2.42 0.68
CA LYS A 37 -4.68 -2.98 -0.16
C LYS A 37 -3.37 -2.95 0.63
N PHE A 38 -2.64 -4.05 0.61
CA PHE A 38 -1.33 -4.20 1.21
C PHE A 38 -0.34 -4.52 0.10
N CYS A 39 0.81 -3.85 0.05
CA CYS A 39 1.83 -4.12 -0.95
C CYS A 39 3.21 -4.17 -0.30
N ASP A 40 3.98 -5.20 -0.62
CA ASP A 40 5.42 -5.19 -0.41
C ASP A 40 6.11 -4.51 -1.60
N ASN A 41 6.75 -3.37 -1.35
CA ASN A 41 7.35 -2.56 -2.42
C ASN A 41 8.70 -3.12 -2.89
N GLY A 42 9.26 -4.13 -2.22
CA GLY A 42 10.53 -4.77 -2.58
C GLY A 42 11.77 -3.94 -2.26
N ASP A 43 11.61 -2.79 -1.59
CA ASP A 43 12.68 -1.86 -1.19
C ASP A 43 12.89 -1.79 0.33
N GLY A 44 12.28 -2.70 1.08
CA GLY A 44 12.26 -2.68 2.55
C GLY A 44 11.14 -1.84 3.14
N THR A 45 10.16 -1.45 2.32
CA THR A 45 8.94 -0.77 2.74
C THR A 45 7.69 -1.53 2.30
N TYR A 46 6.64 -1.37 3.09
CA TYR A 46 5.29 -1.84 2.79
C TYR A 46 4.36 -0.63 2.65
N SER A 47 3.36 -0.73 1.79
CA SER A 47 2.27 0.25 1.73
C SER A 47 0.93 -0.38 2.09
N MET A 48 0.15 0.36 2.87
CA MET A 48 -1.24 0.04 3.20
C MET A 48 -2.12 1.16 2.68
N SER A 49 -3.05 0.83 1.78
CA SER A 49 -3.98 1.81 1.20
C SER A 49 -5.42 1.47 1.57
N SER A 50 -6.16 2.47 2.08
CA SER A 50 -7.60 2.39 2.33
C SER A 50 -8.25 3.74 2.06
N MET A 51 -9.47 3.77 1.54
CA MET A 51 -10.23 5.00 1.25
C MET A 51 -9.49 6.08 0.42
N GLY A 52 -8.45 5.71 -0.32
CA GLY A 52 -7.62 6.66 -1.08
C GLY A 52 -6.47 7.26 -0.28
N GLU A 53 -6.35 6.94 1.00
CA GLU A 53 -5.16 7.21 1.81
C GLU A 53 -4.18 6.05 1.66
N THR A 54 -2.88 6.35 1.75
CA THR A 54 -1.82 5.34 1.72
C THR A 54 -0.81 5.67 2.80
N GLU A 55 -0.59 4.71 3.68
CA GLU A 55 0.43 4.74 4.71
C GLU A 55 1.59 3.85 4.28
N PHE A 56 2.81 4.26 4.67
CA PHE A 56 4.03 3.51 4.41
C PHE A 56 4.63 3.08 5.74
N LEU A 57 5.04 1.82 5.82
CA LEU A 57 5.68 1.22 6.98
C LEU A 57 7.00 0.59 6.54
N THR A 58 8.03 0.75 7.35
CA THR A 58 9.32 0.08 7.12
C THR A 58 9.37 -1.28 7.80
N TYR A 59 10.24 -2.16 7.32
CA TYR A 59 10.45 -3.48 7.95
C TYR A 59 10.92 -3.32 9.41
N GLU A 60 11.79 -2.34 9.67
CA GLU A 60 12.30 -2.02 11.01
C GLU A 60 11.17 -1.62 11.98
N GLU A 61 10.15 -0.90 11.50
CA GLU A 61 9.00 -0.52 12.32
C GLU A 61 8.14 -1.73 12.68
N LEU A 62 7.89 -2.63 11.73
CA LEU A 62 7.18 -3.87 12.00
C LEU A 62 7.95 -4.77 12.98
N GLU A 63 9.27 -4.89 12.81
CA GLU A 63 10.14 -5.63 13.74
C GLU A 63 10.08 -5.05 15.16
N LYS A 64 10.06 -3.72 15.32
CA LYS A 64 9.89 -3.08 16.63
C LYS A 64 8.54 -3.39 17.28
N TRP A 65 7.51 -3.60 16.46
CA TRP A 65 6.18 -4.02 16.92
C TRP A 65 6.10 -5.53 17.15
N GLY A 66 7.14 -6.29 16.78
CA GLY A 66 7.19 -7.73 16.91
C GLY A 66 6.21 -8.46 15.99
N VAL A 67 5.83 -7.83 14.88
CA VAL A 67 4.93 -8.40 13.87
C VAL A 67 5.63 -8.37 12.52
N ASN A 68 5.29 -9.31 11.64
CA ASN A 68 5.70 -9.24 10.24
C ASN A 68 4.55 -8.75 9.34
N PHE A 69 4.85 -8.53 8.05
CA PHE A 69 3.87 -8.03 7.09
C PHE A 69 2.69 -8.97 6.87
N GLU A 70 2.93 -10.28 6.85
CA GLU A 70 1.87 -11.28 6.71
C GLU A 70 0.94 -11.27 7.93
N GLU A 71 1.50 -11.21 9.14
CA GLU A 71 0.72 -11.08 10.38
C GLU A 71 -0.08 -9.77 10.43
N LEU A 72 0.52 -8.64 10.02
CA LEU A 72 -0.20 -7.36 9.95
C LEU A 72 -1.39 -7.43 9.00
N LYS A 73 -1.17 -8.01 7.82
CA LYS A 73 -2.22 -8.26 6.82
C LYS A 73 -3.31 -9.15 7.40
N GLU A 74 -2.94 -10.29 7.98
CA GLU A 74 -3.89 -11.24 8.57
C GLU A 74 -4.70 -10.60 9.70
N MET A 75 -4.06 -9.91 10.64
CA MET A 75 -4.76 -9.22 11.73
C MET A 75 -5.73 -8.16 11.22
N THR A 76 -5.31 -7.38 10.22
CA THR A 76 -6.16 -6.32 9.65
C THR A 76 -7.34 -6.93 8.90
N CYS A 77 -7.09 -7.96 8.07
CA CYS A 77 -8.13 -8.62 7.30
C CYS A 77 -9.05 -9.51 8.15
N ALA A 78 -8.58 -10.05 9.26
CA ALA A 78 -9.38 -10.82 10.22
C ALA A 78 -10.21 -9.92 11.16
N ALA A 79 -9.89 -8.63 11.26
CA ALA A 79 -10.60 -7.69 12.14
C ALA A 79 -12.09 -7.51 11.77
N ASP A 80 -12.53 -7.92 10.58
CA ASP A 80 -13.94 -7.92 10.17
C ASP A 80 -14.81 -8.83 11.07
N ASP A 81 -14.24 -9.91 11.66
CA ASP A 81 -14.99 -10.88 12.48
C ASP A 81 -15.19 -10.43 13.94
N ILE A 82 -14.41 -9.46 14.43
CA ILE A 82 -14.36 -9.09 15.86
C ILE A 82 -15.26 -7.87 16.19
N ILE A 83 -15.48 -6.97 15.23
CA ILE A 83 -16.17 -5.68 15.51
C ILE A 83 -17.70 -5.76 15.29
N PHE A 84 -18.21 -6.71 14.49
CA PHE A 84 -19.64 -6.78 14.12
C PHE A 84 -20.42 -7.94 14.75
N LYS A 85 -19.92 -8.53 15.84
CA LYS A 85 -20.59 -9.61 16.57
C LYS A 85 -21.28 -9.12 17.84
#